data_AF-T0XVM2-F1
#
_entry.id   AF-T0XVM2-F1
#
_cell.length_a   1.000
_cell.length_b   1.000
_cell.length_c   1.000
_cell.angle_alpha   90.00
_cell.angle_beta   90.00
_cell.angle_gamma   90.00
#
_symmetry.space_group_name_H-M   'P 1'
#
loop_
_entity.id
_entity.type
_entity.pdbx_description
1 polymer ?
#
loop_
_entity_poly.entity_id
_entity_poly.type
_entity_poly.pdbx_seq_one_letter_code
_entity_poly.pdbx_strand_id
1 'polypeptide(L)'
;MFVVANRIRVAKGHEAQFEERFRNRKGMIDGFPGFIRNLILRPVESEFYSVMTFWESMEAFESWTRSDSFKKAHSNRPPKEMFSGPNVL
;
A
#
# COMPACT_ATOMS: atom_id res chain seq x y z
N MET A 1 -1.55 3.45 18.43
CA MET A 1 -1.51 3.75 16.99
C MET A 1 -0.18 3.30 16.42
N PHE A 2 -0.21 2.41 15.44
CA PHE A 2 0.95 1.85 14.74
C PHE A 2 0.85 2.21 13.26
N VAL A 3 1.98 2.55 12.62
CA VAL A 3 1.99 3.01 11.22
C VAL A 3 3.07 2.26 10.46
N VAL A 4 2.69 1.70 9.32
CA VAL A 4 3.62 1.09 8.37
C VAL A 4 3.68 1.97 7.14
N ALA A 5 4.89 2.37 6.74
CA ALA A 5 5.13 3.22 5.58
C ALA A 5 6.02 2.48 4.57
N ASN A 6 5.44 2.03 3.46
CA ASN A 6 6.22 1.45 2.36
C ASN A 6 6.61 2.56 1.40
N ARG A 7 7.91 2.62 1.05
CA ARG A 7 8.43 3.54 0.04
C ARG A 7 8.64 2.79 -1.27
N ILE A 8 7.98 3.24 -2.32
CA ILE A 8 7.91 2.53 -3.61
C ILE A 8 8.41 3.43 -4.73
N ARG A 9 9.36 2.94 -5.52
CA ARG A 9 9.79 3.61 -6.76
C ARG A 9 8.89 3.17 -7.91
N VAL A 10 8.14 4.11 -8.47
CA VAL A 10 7.28 3.87 -9.64
C VAL A 10 8.04 4.29 -10.90
N ALA A 11 8.02 3.45 -11.92
CA ALA A 11 8.64 3.77 -13.19
C ALA A 11 7.91 4.93 -13.88
N LYS A 12 8.67 5.80 -14.55
CA LYS A 12 8.14 6.97 -15.25
C LYS A 12 7.08 6.54 -16.28
N GLY A 13 5.92 7.19 -16.26
CA GLY A 13 4.79 6.88 -17.12
C GLY A 13 3.79 5.88 -16.52
N HIS A 14 4.11 5.22 -15.41
CA HIS A 14 3.22 4.27 -14.72
C HIS A 14 2.48 4.88 -13.52
N GLU A 15 2.70 6.16 -13.20
CA GLU A 15 2.17 6.83 -12.01
C GLU A 15 0.65 6.78 -11.93
N ALA A 16 -0.04 7.15 -13.02
CA ALA A 16 -1.50 7.17 -13.05
C ALA A 16 -2.09 5.76 -12.85
N GLN A 17 -1.48 4.75 -13.49
CA GLN A 17 -1.87 3.36 -13.37
C GLN A 17 -1.62 2.85 -11.94
N PHE A 18 -0.50 3.22 -11.33
CA PHE A 18 -0.19 2.89 -9.95
C PHE A 18 -1.25 3.48 -8.99
N GLU A 19 -1.53 4.78 -9.10
CA GLU A 19 -2.54 5.46 -8.26
C GLU A 19 -3.93 4.86 -8.43
N GLU A 20 -4.34 4.54 -9.66
CA GLU A 20 -5.63 3.92 -9.96
C GLU A 20 -5.78 2.55 -9.29
N ARG A 21 -4.71 1.75 -9.25
CA ARG A 21 -4.73 0.45 -8.54
C ARG A 21 -5.01 0.61 -7.06
N PHE A 22 -4.59 1.71 -6.42
CA PHE A 22 -4.94 1.97 -5.02
C PHE A 22 -6.34 2.54 -4.86
N ARG A 23 -6.80 3.41 -5.77
CA ARG A 23 -8.20 3.87 -5.79
C ARG A 23 -9.19 2.70 -5.91
N ASN A 24 -8.88 1.73 -6.76
CA ASN A 24 -9.74 0.57 -7.01
C ASN A 24 -9.61 -0.54 -5.95
N ARG A 25 -8.70 -0.40 -4.96
CA ARG A 25 -8.57 -1.32 -3.82
C ARG A 25 -9.47 -0.96 -2.63
N LYS A 26 -10.25 0.12 -2.74
CA LYS A 26 -11.17 0.58 -1.70
C LYS A 26 -12.07 -0.58 -1.22
N GLY A 27 -12.17 -0.75 0.09
CA GLY A 27 -13.00 -1.80 0.72
C GLY A 27 -12.34 -3.15 1.00
N MET A 28 -11.09 -3.41 0.59
CA MET A 28 -10.43 -4.69 0.95
C MET A 28 -9.88 -4.71 2.38
N ILE A 29 -9.39 -3.57 2.85
CA ILE A 29 -8.77 -3.39 4.18
C ILE A 29 -9.66 -2.57 5.13
N ASP A 30 -10.55 -1.73 4.58
CA ASP A 30 -11.32 -0.72 5.31
C ASP A 30 -12.24 -1.29 6.41
N GLY A 31 -12.56 -2.59 6.37
CA GLY A 31 -13.36 -3.28 7.38
C GLY A 31 -12.58 -4.22 8.30
N PHE A 32 -11.24 -4.25 8.21
CA PHE A 32 -10.44 -5.14 9.06
C PHE A 32 -10.32 -4.57 10.48
N PRO A 33 -10.52 -5.38 11.54
CA PRO A 33 -10.39 -4.89 12.92
C PRO A 33 -9.06 -4.18 13.18
N GLY A 34 -9.15 -2.98 13.75
CA GLY A 34 -8.00 -2.15 14.06
C GLY A 34 -7.37 -1.41 12.88
N PHE A 35 -7.90 -1.51 11.65
CA PHE A 35 -7.52 -0.64 10.55
C PHE A 35 -8.12 0.76 10.73
N ILE A 36 -7.31 1.81 10.57
CA ILE A 36 -7.75 3.19 10.72
C ILE A 36 -7.88 3.87 9.35
N ARG A 37 -6.82 3.85 8.54
CA ARG A 37 -6.80 4.48 7.22
C ARG A 37 -5.59 4.06 6.39
N ASN A 38 -5.68 4.32 5.09
CA ASN A 38 -4.59 4.17 4.13
C ASN A 38 -4.35 5.51 3.41
N LEU A 39 -3.08 5.91 3.26
CA LEU A 39 -2.65 7.09 2.52
C LEU A 39 -1.66 6.69 1.44
N ILE A 40 -1.86 7.22 0.23
CA ILE A 40 -0.91 7.10 -0.88
C ILE A 40 -0.45 8.51 -1.20
N LEU A 41 0.83 8.78 -0.97
CA LEU A 41 1.43 10.09 -1.16
C LEU A 41 2.29 10.07 -2.41
N ARG A 42 1.93 10.92 -3.38
CA ARG A 42 2.74 11.18 -4.57
C ARG A 42 3.91 12.11 -4.19
N PRO A 43 5.15 11.79 -4.59
CA PRO A 43 6.27 12.66 -4.29
C PRO A 43 6.24 13.93 -5.16
N VAL A 44 6.71 15.04 -4.58
CA VAL A 44 6.98 16.31 -5.29
C VAL A 44 8.46 16.43 -5.63
N GLU A 45 9.35 16.11 -4.68
CA GLU A 45 10.81 16.23 -4.80
C GLU A 45 11.55 14.91 -4.48
N SER A 46 10.89 13.76 -4.65
CA SER A 46 11.45 12.43 -4.34
C SER A 46 11.13 11.40 -5.43
N GLU A 47 11.90 10.33 -5.49
CA GLU A 47 11.63 9.18 -6.37
C GLU A 47 10.61 8.20 -5.78
N PHE A 48 10.18 8.40 -4.54
CA PHE A 48 9.39 7.42 -3.79
C PHE A 48 7.96 7.90 -3.55
N TYR A 49 7.00 7.08 -3.95
CA TYR A 49 5.68 7.10 -3.36
C TYR A 49 5.74 6.56 -1.95
N SER A 50 4.94 7.13 -1.04
CA SER A 50 4.74 6.60 0.30
C SER A 50 3.35 5.99 0.41
N VAL A 51 3.27 4.69 0.68
CA VAL A 51 2.03 3.98 0.99
C VAL A 51 2.00 3.71 2.49
N MET A 52 1.13 4.42 3.20
CA MET A 52 1.05 4.39 4.66
C MET A 52 -0.26 3.76 5.12
N THR A 53 -0.16 2.73 5.97
CA THR A 53 -1.33 2.13 6.64
C THR A 53 -1.27 2.42 8.13
N PHE A 54 -2.40 2.88 8.68
CA PHE A 54 -2.55 3.26 10.07
C PHE A 54 -3.40 2.22 10.78
N TRP A 55 -2.94 1.82 11.96
CA TRP A 55 -3.52 0.75 12.77
C TRP A 55 -3.66 1.19 14.21
N GLU A 56 -4.62 0.62 14.93
CA GLU A 56 -4.77 0.84 16.36
C GLU A 56 -3.54 0.35 17.14
N SER A 57 -2.99 -0.81 16.75
CA SER A 57 -1.81 -1.43 17.35
C SER A 57 -0.98 -2.24 16.33
N MET A 58 0.19 -2.72 16.76
CA MET A 58 1.04 -3.60 15.94
C MET A 58 0.38 -4.97 15.73
N GLU A 59 -0.29 -5.49 16.75
CA GLU A 59 -0.99 -6.79 16.72
C GLU A 59 -2.13 -6.78 15.69
N ALA A 60 -2.85 -5.66 15.55
CA ALA A 60 -3.87 -5.50 14.53
C ALA A 60 -3.27 -5.58 13.10
N PHE A 61 -2.15 -4.90 12.87
CA PHE A 61 -1.41 -5.00 11.61
C PHE A 61 -0.94 -6.42 11.33
N GLU A 62 -0.31 -7.08 12.29
CA GLU A 62 0.19 -8.45 12.10
C GLU A 62 -0.93 -9.48 11.91
N SER A 63 -2.09 -9.26 12.54
CA SER A 63 -3.28 -10.09 12.33
C SER A 63 -3.80 -9.90 10.91
N TRP A 64 -3.78 -8.67 10.40
CA TRP A 64 -4.13 -8.40 9.01
C TRP A 64 -3.18 -9.08 8.04
N THR A 65 -1.85 -8.99 8.22
CA THR A 65 -0.87 -9.61 7.27
C THR A 65 -1.01 -11.13 7.14
N ARG A 66 -1.59 -11.79 8.15
CA ARG A 66 -1.88 -13.24 8.15
C ARG A 66 -3.27 -13.60 7.62
N SER A 67 -4.12 -12.62 7.32
CA SER A 67 -5.52 -12.81 6.94
C SER A 67 -5.75 -13.07 5.44
N ASP A 68 -6.95 -13.58 5.11
CA ASP A 68 -7.37 -13.71 3.70
C ASP A 68 -7.66 -12.34 3.05
N SER A 69 -8.02 -11.33 3.84
CA SER A 69 -8.12 -9.94 3.36
C SER A 69 -6.78 -9.47 2.79
N PHE A 70 -5.68 -9.76 3.49
CA PHE A 70 -4.34 -9.44 3.00
C PHE A 70 -3.99 -10.20 1.72
N LYS A 71 -4.28 -11.51 1.67
CA LYS A 71 -4.07 -12.31 0.44
C LYS A 71 -4.84 -11.75 -0.74
N LYS A 72 -6.11 -11.36 -0.54
CA LYS A 72 -6.96 -10.76 -1.58
C LYS A 72 -6.46 -9.39 -2.03
N ALA A 73 -6.00 -8.55 -1.09
CA ALA A 73 -5.41 -7.26 -1.39
C ALA A 73 -4.10 -7.37 -2.21
N HIS A 74 -3.41 -8.51 -2.11
CA HIS A 74 -2.12 -8.76 -2.78
C HIS A 74 -2.18 -9.81 -3.89
N SER A 75 -3.37 -10.32 -4.24
CA SER A 75 -3.53 -11.36 -5.28
C SER A 75 -3.36 -10.80 -6.69
N ASN A 76 -3.83 -9.58 -6.94
CA ASN A 76 -3.62 -8.88 -8.20
C ASN A 76 -2.24 -8.20 -8.20
N ARG A 77 -1.23 -8.95 -8.61
CA ARG A 77 0.14 -8.43 -8.71
C ARG A 77 0.25 -7.42 -9.85
N PRO A 78 0.80 -6.22 -9.61
CA PRO A 78 1.09 -5.26 -10.67
C PRO A 78 2.15 -5.80 -11.66
N PRO A 79 2.17 -5.30 -12.90
CA PRO A 79 3.23 -5.61 -13.86
C PRO A 79 4.59 -5.17 -13.32
N LYS A 80 5.66 -5.90 -13.64
CA LYS A 80 7.00 -5.63 -13.09
C LYS A 80 7.53 -4.27 -13.53
N GLU A 81 7.18 -3.87 -14.74
CA GLU A 81 7.57 -2.63 -15.41
C GLU A 81 7.02 -1.39 -14.69
N MET A 82 6.00 -1.56 -13.84
CA MET A 82 5.46 -0.48 -13.00
C MET A 82 6.48 0.04 -11.98
N PHE A 83 7.50 -0.74 -11.63
CA PHE A 83 8.47 -0.38 -10.61
C PHE A 83 9.87 -0.23 -11.18
N SER A 84 10.57 0.83 -10.78
CA SER A 84 11.95 1.10 -11.18
C SER A 84 12.98 0.61 -10.15
N GLY A 85 12.54 -0.04 -9.06
CA GLY A 85 13.42 -0.61 -8.04
C GLY A 85 12.66 -1.36 -6.95
N PRO A 86 13.37 -1.98 -6.00
CA PRO A 86 12.75 -2.66 -4.87
C PRO A 86 12.03 -1.68 -3.94
N ASN A 87 11.05 -2.19 -3.20
CA ASN A 87 10.44 -1.45 -2.10
C ASN A 87 11.46 -1.23 -0.99
N VAL A 88 11.40 -0.05 -0.37
CA VAL A 88 12.16 0.28 0.84
C VAL A 88 11.16 0.36 1.99
N LEU A 89 11.44 -0.39 3.05
CA LEU A 89 10.67 -0.40 4.30
C LEU A 89 11.20 0.65 5.27
#